data_AF-A0AAD6WFH5-F1
#
_entry.id   AF-A0AAD6WFH5-F1
#
_cell.length_a   1.000
_cell.length_b   1.000
_cell.length_c   1.000
_cell.angle_alpha   90.00
_cell.angle_beta   90.00
_cell.angle_gamma   90.00
#
_symmetry.space_group_name_H-M   'P 1'
#
loop_
_entity.id
_entity.type
_entity.pdbx_description
1 polymer ?
#
loop_
_entity_poly.entity_id
_entity_poly.type
_entity_poly.pdbx_seq_one_letter_code
_entity_poly.pdbx_strand_id
1 'polypeptide(L)'
;MKQLDEVDMGMTYEELSVYGRLRKIFRCGPVSMFKNLCYRWGSRLSPLEVADKVKHFFKYYSINRHKMTVLTPSYHAESYSPEDNRFDLRQFLYNARWPYQFRKMDELVKELDGNEVALGETRDRDKSRVNGVGMGIVAAGSGDPKSGL
;
A
#
# COMPACT_ATOMS: atom_id res chain seq x y z
N MET A 1 23.49 -14.40 -21.20
CA MET A 1 22.37 -13.45 -20.99
C MET A 1 22.21 -13.22 -19.50
N LYS A 2 22.11 -11.96 -19.07
CA LYS A 2 21.92 -11.60 -17.65
C LYS A 2 20.41 -11.43 -17.44
N GLN A 3 19.82 -12.31 -16.63
CA GLN A 3 18.42 -12.21 -16.23
C GLN A 3 18.27 -10.98 -15.31
N LEU A 4 17.24 -10.16 -15.56
CA LEU A 4 16.94 -8.99 -14.73
C LEU A 4 15.97 -9.42 -13.62
N ASP A 5 16.24 -9.00 -12.39
CA ASP A 5 15.45 -9.32 -11.20
C ASP A 5 13.98 -8.88 -11.31
N GLU A 6 13.70 -7.73 -11.93
CA GLU A 6 12.34 -7.25 -12.18
C GLU A 6 11.56 -8.20 -13.09
N VAL A 7 12.23 -8.84 -14.05
CA VAL A 7 11.61 -9.84 -14.94
C VAL A 7 11.22 -11.08 -14.13
N ASP A 8 12.07 -11.50 -13.20
CA ASP A 8 11.79 -12.64 -12.32
C ASP A 8 10.67 -12.35 -11.31
N MET A 9 10.62 -11.13 -10.79
CA MET A 9 9.55 -10.68 -9.91
C MET A 9 8.22 -10.49 -10.66
N GLY A 10 8.28 -10.22 -11.96
CA GLY A 10 7.13 -9.91 -12.82
C GLY A 10 6.49 -8.56 -12.51
N MET A 11 7.22 -7.66 -11.83
CA MET A 11 6.80 -6.33 -11.39
C MET A 11 8.04 -5.44 -11.24
N THR A 12 7.90 -4.14 -11.53
CA THR A 12 9.02 -3.19 -11.37
C THR A 12 9.19 -2.73 -9.93
N TYR A 13 10.37 -2.20 -9.58
CA TYR A 13 10.62 -1.62 -8.26
C TYR A 13 9.67 -0.44 -7.95
N GLU A 14 9.28 0.33 -8.97
CA GLU A 14 8.31 1.42 -8.83
C GLU A 14 6.93 0.91 -8.41
N GLU A 15 6.46 -0.16 -9.07
CA GLU A 15 5.21 -0.83 -8.72
C GLU A 15 5.26 -1.41 -7.31
N LEU A 16 6.34 -2.10 -6.96
CA LEU A 16 6.55 -2.67 -5.62
C LEU A 16 6.52 -1.61 -4.52
N SER A 17 7.12 -0.44 -4.76
CA SER A 17 7.07 0.69 -3.81
C SER A 17 5.63 1.18 -3.60
N VAL A 18 4.83 1.25 -4.67
CA VAL A 18 3.41 1.61 -4.58
C VAL A 18 2.61 0.57 -3.79
N TYR A 19 2.79 -0.73 -4.08
CA TYR A 19 2.11 -1.80 -3.37
C TYR A 19 2.47 -1.82 -1.88
N GLY A 20 3.76 -1.62 -1.54
CA GLY A 20 4.24 -1.56 -0.16
C GLY A 20 3.55 -0.47 0.65
N ARG A 21 3.50 0.76 0.11
CA ARG A 21 2.80 1.90 0.75
C ARG A 21 1.31 1.64 0.89
N LEU A 22 0.64 1.15 -0.16
CA LEU A 22 -0.79 0.84 -0.10
C LEU A 22 -1.10 -0.23 0.95
N ARG A 23 -0.29 -1.29 1.05
CA ARG A 23 -0.48 -2.39 2.01
C ARG A 23 -0.25 -1.96 3.46
N LYS A 24 0.78 -1.15 3.72
CA LYS A 24 1.23 -0.84 5.08
C LYS A 24 0.66 0.47 5.60
N ILE A 25 0.80 1.56 4.85
CA ILE A 25 0.41 2.91 5.27
C ILE A 25 -1.08 3.09 5.09
N PHE A 26 -1.60 2.83 3.88
CA PHE A 26 -3.03 2.98 3.56
C PHE A 26 -3.88 1.76 3.96
N ARG A 27 -3.26 0.73 4.55
CA ARG A 27 -3.93 -0.48 5.07
C ARG A 27 -4.85 -1.17 4.05
N CYS A 28 -4.51 -1.09 2.78
CA CYS A 28 -5.29 -1.68 1.71
C CYS A 28 -5.04 -3.18 1.58
N GLY A 29 -6.11 -3.98 1.70
CA GLY A 29 -6.12 -5.38 1.26
C GLY A 29 -6.26 -5.51 -0.26
N PRO A 30 -6.36 -6.73 -0.82
CA PRO A 30 -6.37 -6.95 -2.27
C PRO A 30 -7.44 -6.15 -3.02
N VAL A 31 -8.70 -6.21 -2.56
CA VAL A 31 -9.83 -5.53 -3.20
C VAL A 31 -9.69 -4.00 -3.11
N SER A 32 -9.30 -3.47 -1.95
CA SER A 32 -9.13 -2.02 -1.76
C SER A 32 -7.94 -1.48 -2.56
N MET A 33 -6.84 -2.25 -2.63
CA MET A 33 -5.66 -1.90 -3.44
C MET A 33 -6.02 -1.86 -4.92
N PHE A 34 -6.76 -2.85 -5.41
CA PHE A 34 -7.28 -2.88 -6.77
C PHE A 34 -8.09 -1.62 -7.11
N LYS A 35 -9.10 -1.27 -6.30
CA LYS A 35 -9.92 -0.06 -6.52
C LYS A 35 -9.08 1.22 -6.57
N ASN A 36 -8.12 1.35 -5.65
CA ASN A 36 -7.24 2.52 -5.60
C ASN A 36 -6.33 2.62 -6.85
N LEU A 37 -5.80 1.48 -7.30
CA LEU A 37 -4.95 1.42 -8.48
C LEU A 37 -5.71 1.61 -9.78
N CYS A 38 -6.96 1.14 -9.88
CA CYS A 38 -7.80 1.44 -11.05
C CYS A 38 -8.00 2.96 -11.21
N TYR A 39 -8.18 3.70 -10.11
CA TYR A 39 -8.24 5.16 -10.17
C TYR A 39 -6.88 5.78 -10.55
N ARG A 40 -5.78 5.26 -9.99
CA ARG A 40 -4.44 5.86 -10.17
C ARG A 40 -3.79 5.52 -11.51
N TRP A 41 -4.09 4.35 -12.07
CA TRP A 41 -3.48 3.81 -13.30
C TRP A 41 -4.48 3.65 -14.44
N GLY A 42 -5.74 4.07 -14.27
CA GLY A 42 -6.81 3.89 -15.26
C GLY A 42 -6.56 4.57 -16.60
N SER A 43 -5.62 5.51 -16.70
CA SER A 43 -5.18 6.09 -17.98
C SER A 43 -4.15 5.25 -18.74
N ARG A 44 -3.51 4.28 -18.07
CA ARG A 44 -2.38 3.50 -18.60
C ARG A 44 -2.67 2.01 -18.69
N LEU A 45 -3.50 1.48 -17.79
CA LEU A 45 -3.79 0.05 -17.65
C LEU A 45 -5.29 -0.19 -17.57
N SER A 46 -5.74 -1.27 -18.19
CA SER A 46 -7.11 -1.75 -18.06
C SER A 46 -7.39 -2.30 -16.65
N PRO A 47 -8.66 -2.30 -16.20
CA PRO A 47 -9.04 -2.94 -14.94
C PRO A 47 -8.56 -4.39 -14.82
N LEU A 48 -8.60 -5.15 -15.93
CA LEU A 48 -8.11 -6.53 -15.96
C LEU A 48 -6.61 -6.63 -15.65
N GLU A 49 -5.79 -5.81 -16.30
CA GLU A 49 -4.33 -5.79 -16.07
C GLU A 49 -3.98 -5.37 -14.63
N VAL A 50 -4.69 -4.37 -14.09
CA VAL A 50 -4.52 -3.96 -12.70
C VAL A 50 -4.89 -5.10 -11.75
N ALA A 51 -5.98 -5.82 -12.02
CA ALA A 51 -6.40 -6.96 -11.20
C ALA A 51 -5.34 -8.07 -11.20
N ASP A 52 -4.78 -8.40 -12.36
CA ASP A 52 -3.77 -9.45 -12.48
C ASP A 52 -2.47 -9.09 -11.76
N LYS A 53 -2.02 -7.82 -11.87
CA LYS A 53 -0.88 -7.32 -11.11
C LYS A 53 -1.10 -7.42 -9.59
N VAL A 54 -2.27 -7.00 -9.10
CA VAL A 54 -2.61 -7.06 -7.67
C VAL A 54 -2.69 -8.51 -7.18
N LYS A 55 -3.29 -9.42 -7.95
CA LYS A 55 -3.33 -10.86 -7.63
C LYS A 55 -1.92 -11.45 -7.56
N HIS A 56 -1.06 -11.13 -8.53
CA HIS A 56 0.32 -11.58 -8.57
C HIS A 56 1.10 -11.12 -7.33
N PHE A 57 0.97 -9.84 -6.96
CA PHE A 57 1.57 -9.29 -5.75
C PHE A 57 1.13 -10.05 -4.48
N PHE A 58 -0.18 -10.18 -4.25
CA PHE A 58 -0.68 -10.81 -3.02
C PHE A 58 -0.41 -12.32 -2.95
N LYS A 59 -0.37 -13.01 -4.11
CA LYS A 59 0.03 -14.43 -4.18
C LYS A 59 1.46 -14.60 -3.67
N TYR A 60 2.43 -13.87 -4.23
CA TYR A 60 3.83 -14.01 -3.84
C TYR A 60 4.14 -13.41 -2.48
N TYR A 61 3.46 -12.33 -2.08
CA TYR A 61 3.50 -11.82 -0.71
C TYR A 61 3.11 -12.92 0.29
N SER A 62 1.98 -13.60 0.07
CA SER A 62 1.50 -14.64 0.96
C SER A 62 2.39 -15.87 1.00
N ILE A 63 2.85 -16.35 -0.16
CA ILE A 63 3.77 -17.51 -0.22
C ILE A 63 5.07 -17.20 0.51
N ASN A 64 5.64 -16.01 0.31
CA ASN A 64 6.95 -15.65 0.83
C ASN A 64 6.91 -15.00 2.21
N ARG A 65 5.73 -14.79 2.83
CA ARG A 65 5.67 -14.06 4.11
C ARG A 65 6.48 -14.73 5.22
N HIS A 66 6.54 -16.05 5.25
CA HIS A 66 7.37 -16.79 6.19
C HIS A 66 8.87 -16.40 6.16
N LYS A 67 9.39 -15.89 5.03
CA LYS A 67 10.78 -15.41 4.96
C LYS A 67 11.03 -14.19 5.84
N MET A 68 9.98 -13.44 6.16
CA MET A 68 10.05 -12.24 7.00
C MET A 68 10.21 -12.56 8.48
N THR A 69 9.84 -13.76 8.93
CA THR A 69 9.98 -14.16 10.34
C THR A 69 11.42 -14.50 10.72
N VAL A 70 12.26 -14.82 9.73
CA VAL A 70 13.68 -15.17 9.89
C VAL A 70 14.61 -14.14 9.26
N LEU A 71 14.08 -12.99 8.83
CA LEU A 71 14.88 -11.96 8.18
C LEU A 71 15.85 -11.33 9.18
N THR A 72 17.10 -11.09 8.75
CA THR A 72 18.10 -10.41 9.56
C THR A 72 17.60 -9.02 9.99
N PRO A 73 17.75 -8.64 11.27
CA PRO A 73 17.42 -7.30 11.74
C PRO A 73 18.10 -6.24 10.87
N SER A 74 17.35 -5.20 10.50
CA SER A 74 17.82 -4.14 9.60
C SER A 74 17.47 -2.76 10.15
N TYR A 75 18.18 -1.74 9.64
CA TYR A 75 17.92 -0.35 9.99
C TYR A 75 16.54 0.10 9.50
N HIS A 76 15.79 0.78 10.36
CA HIS A 76 14.48 1.30 10.01
C HIS A 76 14.61 2.64 9.28
N ALA A 77 14.47 2.62 7.96
CA ALA A 77 14.52 3.82 7.11
C ALA A 77 13.16 4.24 6.54
N GLU A 78 12.23 3.29 6.39
CA GLU A 78 10.98 3.49 5.65
C GLU A 78 9.75 3.09 6.47
N SER A 79 8.72 3.94 6.47
CA SER A 79 7.49 3.71 7.24
C SER A 79 6.65 2.55 6.72
N TYR A 80 6.89 2.10 5.48
CA TYR A 80 6.20 0.94 4.89
C TYR A 80 6.97 -0.38 5.01
N SER A 81 8.01 -0.42 5.85
CA SER A 81 8.84 -1.61 6.06
C SER A 81 8.00 -2.86 6.39
N PRO A 82 8.30 -4.02 5.77
CA PRO A 82 7.61 -5.28 6.04
C PRO A 82 8.15 -6.04 7.27
N GLU A 83 9.07 -5.46 8.04
CA GLU A 83 9.76 -6.09 9.18
C GLU A 83 8.78 -6.63 10.23
N ASP A 84 8.85 -7.94 10.49
CA ASP A 84 7.82 -8.67 11.27
C ASP A 84 8.10 -8.70 12.78
N ASN A 85 9.32 -8.43 13.26
CA ASN A 85 9.61 -8.53 14.70
C ASN A 85 9.14 -7.31 15.50
N ARG A 86 9.02 -6.13 14.87
CA ARG A 86 8.69 -4.88 15.58
C ARG A 86 7.62 -4.05 14.88
N PHE A 87 7.69 -3.89 13.56
CA PHE A 87 6.94 -2.83 12.89
C PHE A 87 5.74 -3.31 12.08
N ASP A 88 5.66 -4.57 11.69
CA ASP A 88 4.56 -5.13 10.90
C ASP A 88 4.15 -6.55 11.33
N LEU A 89 3.65 -6.67 12.56
CA LEU A 89 3.12 -7.93 13.11
C LEU A 89 1.96 -8.44 12.25
N ARG A 90 2.18 -9.55 11.52
CA ARG A 90 1.15 -10.19 10.69
C ARG A 90 1.25 -11.71 10.74
N GLN A 91 0.18 -12.36 10.30
CA GLN A 91 0.21 -13.81 10.06
C GLN A 91 1.27 -14.12 9.00
N PHE A 92 1.95 -15.26 9.12
CA PHE A 92 2.93 -15.72 8.14
C PHE A 92 2.44 -16.91 7.30
N LEU A 93 1.42 -17.63 7.78
CA LEU A 93 0.76 -18.72 7.05
C LEU A 93 -0.56 -18.23 6.45
N TYR A 94 -0.54 -17.91 5.16
CA TYR A 94 -1.72 -17.44 4.43
C TYR A 94 -2.25 -18.49 3.45
N ASN A 95 -3.55 -18.44 3.16
CA ASN A 95 -4.10 -19.06 1.96
C ASN A 95 -3.74 -18.21 0.74
N ALA A 96 -2.67 -18.58 0.03
CA ALA A 96 -2.16 -17.85 -1.13
C ALA A 96 -3.12 -17.77 -2.32
N ARG A 97 -4.23 -18.54 -2.32
CA ARG A 97 -5.25 -18.45 -3.37
C ARG A 97 -6.22 -17.28 -3.18
N TRP A 98 -6.30 -16.71 -1.97
CA TRP A 98 -7.19 -15.57 -1.65
C TRP A 98 -8.60 -15.67 -2.29
N PRO A 99 -9.33 -16.78 -2.07
CA PRO A 99 -10.46 -17.17 -2.91
C PRO A 99 -11.61 -16.15 -2.92
N TYR A 100 -11.90 -15.54 -1.77
CA TYR A 100 -12.94 -14.53 -1.67
C TYR A 100 -12.51 -13.22 -2.36
N GLN A 101 -11.30 -12.76 -2.07
CA GLN A 101 -10.81 -11.47 -2.51
C GLN A 101 -10.59 -11.43 -4.02
N PHE A 102 -10.02 -12.50 -4.58
CA PHE A 102 -9.76 -12.59 -6.01
C PHE A 102 -11.06 -12.72 -6.80
N ARG A 103 -12.00 -13.55 -6.34
CA ARG A 103 -13.34 -13.61 -6.93
C ARG A 103 -14.03 -12.25 -6.89
N LYS A 104 -13.93 -11.53 -5.78
CA LYS A 104 -14.54 -10.20 -5.66
C LYS A 104 -13.90 -9.18 -6.62
N MET A 105 -12.59 -9.28 -6.87
CA MET A 105 -11.93 -8.46 -7.89
C MET A 105 -12.43 -8.82 -9.29
N ASP A 106 -12.58 -10.10 -9.61
CA ASP A 106 -13.09 -10.54 -10.92
C ASP A 106 -14.52 -10.05 -11.18
N GLU A 107 -15.37 -10.02 -10.16
CA GLU A 107 -16.69 -9.39 -10.24
C GLU A 107 -16.59 -7.89 -10.56
N LEU A 108 -15.73 -7.16 -9.86
CA LEU A 108 -15.54 -5.72 -10.06
C LEU A 108 -14.94 -5.39 -11.43
N VAL A 109 -14.04 -6.22 -11.96
CA VAL A 109 -13.50 -6.05 -13.31
C VAL A 109 -14.63 -6.14 -14.33
N LYS A 110 -15.51 -7.14 -14.21
CA LYS A 110 -16.69 -7.27 -15.11
C LYS A 110 -17.64 -6.07 -15.02
N GLU A 111 -17.85 -5.54 -13.82
CA GLU A 111 -18.67 -4.34 -13.61
C GLU A 111 -18.06 -3.09 -14.27
N LEU A 112 -16.72 -3.00 -14.33
CA LEU A 112 -16.00 -1.88 -14.95
C LEU A 112 -15.88 -2.03 -16.46
N ASP A 113 -15.74 -3.25 -16.99
CA ASP A 113 -15.68 -3.49 -18.43
C ASP A 113 -17.05 -3.27 -19.11
N GLY A 114 -18.15 -3.51 -18.39
CA GLY A 114 -19.51 -3.25 -18.88
C GLY A 114 -19.93 -1.77 -18.82
N ASN A 115 -19.19 -0.95 -18.09
CA ASN A 115 -19.39 0.49 -17.97
C ASN A 115 -18.15 1.16 -18.57
N GLU A 116 -18.10 1.42 -19.88
CA GLU A 116 -17.02 2.25 -20.46
C GLU A 116 -16.86 3.52 -19.61
N VAL A 117 -15.75 3.58 -18.88
CA VAL A 117 -15.66 4.45 -17.71
C VAL A 117 -15.45 5.89 -18.17
N ALA A 118 -16.56 6.64 -18.22
CA ALA A 118 -16.56 8.09 -18.22
C ALA A 118 -16.05 8.62 -16.85
N LEU A 119 -14.76 8.47 -16.58
CA LEU A 119 -14.08 9.24 -15.52
C LEU A 119 -13.43 10.45 -16.17
N GLY A 120 -14.28 11.44 -16.42
CA GLY A 120 -13.88 12.79 -16.82
C GLY A 120 -13.04 13.45 -15.72
N GLU A 121 -11.96 14.08 -16.20
CA GLU A 121 -11.18 15.16 -15.60
C GLU A 121 -11.73 15.75 -14.29
N THR A 122 -11.15 15.37 -13.16
CA THR A 122 -11.12 16.26 -12.01
C THR A 122 -9.90 17.18 -12.14
N ARG A 123 -10.17 18.38 -12.66
CA ARG A 123 -9.25 19.52 -12.67
C ARG A 123 -8.58 19.70 -11.31
N ASP A 124 -7.27 19.87 -11.36
CA ASP A 124 -6.41 20.38 -10.29
C ASP A 124 -7.13 21.41 -9.40
N ARG A 125 -7.39 21.02 -8.16
CA ARG A 125 -7.54 21.95 -7.04
C ARG A 125 -6.70 21.44 -5.86
N ASP A 126 -5.40 21.54 -6.01
CA ASP A 126 -4.54 21.77 -4.84
C ASP A 126 -3.47 22.81 -5.16
N LYS A 127 -3.89 24.07 -5.18
CA LYS A 127 -3.03 25.21 -4.91
C LYS A 127 -3.59 25.91 -3.67
N SER A 128 -3.19 25.49 -2.48
CA SER A 128 -2.73 26.41 -1.42
C SER A 128 -2.59 25.70 -0.07
N ARG A 129 -1.35 25.51 0.39
CA ARG A 129 -0.82 26.01 1.69
C ARG A 129 0.47 25.27 2.06
N VAL A 130 1.59 25.78 1.57
CA VAL A 130 2.88 25.65 2.25
C VAL A 130 3.42 27.06 2.42
N ASN A 131 3.09 27.68 3.55
CA ASN A 131 3.94 28.72 4.14
C ASN A 131 4.54 28.08 5.39
N GLY A 132 5.85 27.85 5.36
CA GLY A 132 6.59 27.38 6.51
C GLY A 132 6.65 28.46 7.59
N VAL A 133 6.51 28.05 8.84
CA VAL A 133 7.14 28.69 9.99
C VAL A 133 7.47 27.57 10.97
N GLY A 134 8.75 27.39 11.28
CA GLY A 134 9.18 26.52 12.36
C GLY A 134 8.69 27.07 13.70
N MET A 135 8.25 26.18 14.59
CA MET A 135 8.05 26.53 15.98
C MET A 135 8.59 25.40 16.84
N GLY A 136 9.66 25.72 17.56
CA GLY A 136 10.30 24.85 18.52
C GLY A 136 9.37 24.46 19.66
N ILE A 137 9.69 23.32 20.27
CA ILE A 137 9.10 22.83 21.50
C ILE A 137 9.49 23.80 22.61
N VAL A 138 8.53 24.59 23.10
CA VAL A 138 8.68 25.34 24.36
C VAL A 138 8.19 24.46 25.50
N ALA A 139 9.12 24.11 26.40
CA ALA A 139 8.81 23.52 27.69
C ALA A 139 8.09 24.59 28.53
N ALA A 140 6.87 24.29 28.97
CA ALA A 140 6.15 25.08 29.95
C ALA A 140 5.88 24.20 31.17
N GLY A 141 6.71 24.36 32.19
CA GLY A 141 6.35 24.05 33.56
C GLY A 141 5.53 25.21 34.12
N SER A 142 4.37 24.91 34.68
CA SER A 142 3.66 25.81 35.59
C SER A 142 2.95 24.96 36.63
N GLY A 143 3.45 25.01 37.86
CA GLY A 143 2.84 24.38 39.01
C GLY A 143 1.50 25.02 39.35
N ASP A 144 0.57 24.20 39.82
CA ASP A 144 -0.74 24.62 40.31
C ASP A 144 -0.62 25.28 41.70
N PRO A 145 -1.01 26.56 41.86
CA PRO A 145 -1.12 27.19 43.16
C PRO A 145 -2.62 27.29 43.50
N LYS A 146 -3.23 26.19 43.96
CA LYS A 146 -4.43 26.17 44.83
C LYS A 146 -5.00 24.74 44.97
N SER A 147 -4.45 23.99 45.92
CA SER A 147 -5.17 22.92 46.61
C SER A 147 -4.64 22.84 48.04
N GLY A 148 -5.24 23.65 48.91
CA GLY A 148 -4.95 23.70 50.34
C GLY A 148 -6.22 24.04 51.11
N LEU A 149 -6.86 22.98 51.63
CA LEU A 149 -7.67 22.82 52.85
C LEU A 149 -8.66 21.66 52.64
#